data_AF-Q874T1-F1
#
_entry.id   AF-Q874T1-F1
#
_cell.length_a   1.000
_cell.length_b   1.000
_cell.length_c   1.000
_cell.angle_alpha   90.00
_cell.angle_beta   90.00
_cell.angle_gamma   90.00
#
_symmetry.space_group_name_H-M   'P 1'
#
loop_
_entity.id
_entity.type
_entity.pdbx_description
1 polymer ?
#
loop_
_entity_poly.entity_id
_entity_poly.type
_entity_poly.pdbx_seq_one_letter_code
_entity_poly.pdbx_strand_id
1 'polypeptide(L)'
;TILKQMKLIHDGGYSRDEREAFKEIIFSNTVQSMRVILEAMENMGVSYASSQNRLHSTVILDLPSQIERDSLPPEVTLALKSLWKDENLLSVFDRSREYQLNDSAKYYFDSIDRIGDINYIPTDQDVLRSRVKTTGITETTFVIGDLTYRMFDVGGQRSERKKWIHCFENVTAIIFLVAISEYDQVLIEDETVVNMHMQKRDDHR
;
A
#
# COMPACT_ATOMS: atom_id res chain seq x y z
N THR A 1 -5.46 0.44 7.64
CA THR A 1 -6.43 -0.66 7.44
C THR A 1 -7.51 -0.71 8.51
N ILE A 2 -7.19 -0.68 9.81
CA ILE A 2 -8.20 -0.82 10.87
C ILE A 2 -9.21 0.33 10.91
N LEU A 3 -8.77 1.59 10.87
CA LEU A 3 -9.69 2.74 10.79
C LEU A 3 -10.64 2.66 9.59
N LYS A 4 -10.09 2.24 8.44
CA LYS A 4 -10.88 2.03 7.22
C LYS A 4 -11.95 0.95 7.40
N GLN A 5 -11.61 -0.15 8.08
CA GLN A 5 -12.57 -1.21 8.44
C GLN A 5 -13.63 -0.71 9.43
N MET A 6 -13.25 0.07 10.46
CA MET A 6 -14.20 0.62 11.41
C MET A 6 -15.21 1.54 10.72
N LYS A 7 -14.77 2.38 9.78
CA LYS A 7 -15.66 3.18 8.96
C LYS A 7 -16.62 2.32 8.14
N LEU A 8 -16.10 1.26 7.50
CA LEU A 8 -16.92 0.35 6.71
C LEU A 8 -18.03 -0.32 7.54
N ILE A 9 -17.71 -0.72 8.78
CA ILE A 9 -18.64 -1.46 9.66
C ILE A 9 -19.66 -0.52 10.34
N HIS A 10 -19.24 0.68 10.75
CA HIS A 10 -20.03 1.55 11.63
C HIS A 10 -20.60 2.80 10.96
N ASP A 11 -20.08 3.22 9.81
CA ASP A 11 -20.44 4.49 9.15
C ASP A 11 -21.07 4.30 7.76
N GLY A 12 -21.61 3.10 7.51
CA GLY A 12 -22.35 2.80 6.26
C GLY A 12 -21.48 2.67 5.00
N GLY A 13 -20.15 2.65 5.15
CA GLY A 13 -19.20 2.44 4.06
C GLY A 13 -18.62 3.72 3.47
N TYR A 14 -18.13 3.62 2.22
CA TYR A 14 -17.55 4.75 1.50
C TYR A 14 -18.52 5.32 0.48
N SER A 15 -18.73 6.64 0.53
CA SER A 15 -19.52 7.34 -0.48
C SER A 15 -18.83 7.30 -1.84
N ARG A 16 -19.55 7.66 -2.91
CA ARG A 16 -18.96 7.72 -4.25
C ARG A 16 -17.82 8.73 -4.34
N ASP A 17 -18.01 9.92 -3.80
CA ASP A 17 -16.99 10.98 -3.81
C ASP A 17 -15.74 10.57 -3.03
N GLU A 18 -15.92 9.87 -1.91
CA GLU A 18 -14.81 9.32 -1.13
C GLU A 18 -14.05 8.24 -1.92
N ARG A 19 -14.76 7.34 -2.59
CA ARG A 19 -14.14 6.33 -3.46
C ARG A 19 -13.38 6.99 -4.59
N GLU A 20 -13.92 8.04 -5.20
CA GLU A 20 -13.23 8.79 -6.27
C GLU A 20 -11.93 9.42 -5.77
N ALA A 21 -11.90 9.97 -4.56
CA ALA A 21 -10.67 10.49 -3.93
C ALA A 21 -9.58 9.42 -3.70
N PHE A 22 -9.94 8.12 -3.65
CA PHE A 22 -8.97 7.04 -3.52
C PHE A 22 -8.35 6.57 -4.86
N LYS A 23 -8.86 7.04 -6.01
CA LYS A 23 -8.37 6.59 -7.33
C LYS A 23 -6.88 6.85 -7.50
N GLU A 24 -6.44 8.09 -7.29
CA GLU A 24 -5.05 8.51 -7.45
C GLU A 24 -4.11 7.68 -6.57
N ILE A 25 -4.54 7.42 -5.33
CA ILE A 25 -3.79 6.59 -4.39
C ILE A 25 -3.66 5.16 -4.92
N ILE A 26 -4.75 4.56 -5.40
CA ILE A 26 -4.76 3.18 -5.91
C ILE A 26 -3.91 3.07 -7.18
N PHE A 27 -4.01 4.03 -8.09
CA PHE A 27 -3.19 4.10 -9.29
C PHE A 27 -1.70 4.21 -8.95
N SER A 28 -1.36 5.13 -8.04
CA SER A 28 0.02 5.32 -7.57
C SER A 28 0.55 4.07 -6.87
N ASN A 29 -0.26 3.42 -6.03
CA ASN A 29 0.10 2.16 -5.36
C ASN A 29 0.35 1.04 -6.38
N THR A 30 -0.46 0.95 -7.43
CA THR A 30 -0.34 -0.07 -8.48
C THR A 30 0.94 0.15 -9.30
N VAL A 31 1.16 1.37 -9.80
CA VAL A 31 2.34 1.72 -10.60
C VAL A 31 3.62 1.58 -9.77
N GLN A 32 3.62 2.07 -8.53
CA GLN A 32 4.80 1.96 -7.66
C GLN A 32 5.13 0.51 -7.31
N SER A 33 4.12 -0.34 -7.08
CA SER A 33 4.36 -1.77 -6.85
C SER A 33 5.00 -2.43 -8.06
N MET A 34 4.62 -2.04 -9.28
CA MET A 34 5.25 -2.58 -10.49
C MET A 34 6.70 -2.11 -10.61
N ARG A 35 6.97 -0.82 -10.37
CA ARG A 35 8.34 -0.27 -10.39
C ARG A 35 9.28 -1.03 -9.46
N VAL A 36 8.85 -1.30 -8.24
CA VAL A 36 9.63 -2.07 -7.27
C VAL A 36 9.98 -3.46 -7.80
N ILE A 37 9.04 -4.14 -8.49
CA ILE A 37 9.33 -5.44 -9.12
C ILE A 37 10.32 -5.28 -10.28
N LEU A 38 10.19 -4.25 -11.11
CA LEU A 38 11.10 -4.00 -12.24
C LEU A 38 12.53 -3.69 -11.75
N GLU A 39 12.67 -2.88 -10.69
CA GLU A 39 13.95 -2.60 -10.04
C GLU A 39 14.54 -3.89 -9.44
N ALA A 40 13.72 -4.74 -8.81
CA ALA A 40 14.16 -6.04 -8.32
C ALA A 40 14.61 -6.97 -9.45
N MET A 41 13.92 -6.98 -10.60
CA MET A 41 14.34 -7.75 -11.77
C MET A 41 15.72 -7.30 -12.27
N GLU A 42 15.96 -6.00 -12.35
CA GLU A 42 17.26 -5.44 -12.76
C GLU A 42 18.37 -5.81 -11.76
N ASN A 43 18.11 -5.62 -10.47
CA ASN A 43 19.06 -5.97 -9.40
C ASN A 43 19.39 -7.47 -9.36
N MET A 44 18.43 -8.33 -9.70
CA MET A 44 18.62 -9.78 -9.78
C MET A 44 19.19 -10.25 -11.13
N GLY A 45 19.38 -9.35 -12.10
CA GLY A 45 19.86 -9.68 -13.45
C GLY A 45 18.88 -10.52 -14.26
N VAL A 46 17.58 -10.46 -13.97
CA VAL A 46 16.53 -11.25 -14.64
C VAL A 46 16.03 -10.49 -15.86
N SER A 47 16.14 -11.10 -17.04
CA SER A 47 15.57 -10.56 -18.28
C SER A 47 14.10 -10.92 -18.43
N TYR A 48 13.31 -10.08 -19.12
CA TYR A 48 11.92 -10.40 -19.49
C TYR A 48 11.84 -11.65 -20.38
N ALA A 49 10.80 -12.46 -20.19
CA ALA A 49 10.51 -13.58 -21.08
C ALA A 49 10.07 -13.08 -22.47
N SER A 50 9.26 -12.02 -22.51
CA SER A 50 8.87 -11.35 -23.76
C SER A 50 9.73 -10.12 -24.05
N SER A 51 10.26 -10.02 -25.28
CA SER A 51 11.03 -8.86 -25.71
C SER A 51 10.22 -7.56 -25.78
N GLN A 52 8.89 -7.66 -25.95
CA GLN A 52 7.97 -6.52 -25.96
C GLN A 52 7.86 -5.86 -24.58
N ASN A 53 8.07 -6.62 -23.50
CA ASN A 53 7.98 -6.12 -22.14
C ASN A 53 9.08 -5.11 -21.79
N ARG A 54 10.15 -5.02 -22.58
CA ARG A 54 11.14 -3.93 -22.48
C ARG A 54 10.52 -2.56 -22.76
N LEU A 55 9.63 -2.46 -23.75
CA LEU A 55 8.94 -1.21 -24.05
C LEU A 55 7.92 -0.88 -22.96
N HIS A 56 7.19 -1.90 -22.49
CA HIS A 56 6.22 -1.74 -21.40
C HIS A 56 6.90 -1.32 -20.09
N SER A 57 8.08 -1.85 -19.75
CA SER A 57 8.81 -1.43 -18.57
C SER A 57 9.21 0.04 -18.63
N THR A 58 9.67 0.53 -19.80
CA THR A 58 10.00 1.95 -19.99
C THR A 58 8.78 2.84 -19.75
N VAL A 59 7.61 2.47 -20.30
CA VAL A 59 6.35 3.20 -20.04
C VAL A 59 6.06 3.32 -18.55
N ILE A 60 6.25 2.24 -17.78
CA ILE A 60 6.00 2.27 -16.33
C ILE A 60 7.05 3.09 -15.58
N LEU A 61 8.33 3.02 -15.96
CA LEU A 61 9.43 3.72 -15.31
C LEU A 61 9.45 5.23 -15.60
N ASP A 62 8.91 5.66 -16.74
CA ASP A 62 8.84 7.08 -17.14
C ASP A 62 7.70 7.86 -16.45
N LEU A 63 6.73 7.17 -15.85
CA LEU A 63 5.65 7.83 -15.10
C LEU A 63 6.17 8.64 -13.88
N PRO A 64 5.38 9.59 -13.35
CA PRO A 64 5.63 10.13 -12.03
C PRO A 64 5.32 9.10 -10.93
N SER A 65 5.91 9.27 -9.75
CA SER A 65 5.65 8.43 -8.57
C SER A 65 4.25 8.64 -7.97
N GLN A 66 3.63 9.80 -8.24
CA GLN A 66 2.25 10.10 -7.90
C GLN A 66 1.45 10.29 -9.19
N ILE A 67 0.35 9.57 -9.30
CA ILE A 67 -0.56 9.63 -10.43
C ILE A 67 -1.74 10.54 -10.06
N GLU A 68 -1.66 11.79 -10.47
CA GLU A 68 -2.70 12.81 -10.29
C GLU A 68 -3.63 12.79 -11.52
N ARG A 69 -4.38 11.70 -11.69
CA ARG A 69 -5.29 11.50 -12.83
C ARG A 69 -6.55 10.75 -12.44
N ASP A 70 -7.66 11.10 -13.09
CA ASP A 70 -8.97 10.46 -12.89
C ASP A 70 -9.05 9.02 -13.46
N SER A 71 -8.13 8.67 -14.37
CA SER A 71 -8.03 7.35 -15.00
C SER A 71 -6.59 6.99 -15.36
N LEU A 72 -6.30 5.69 -15.39
CA LEU A 72 -5.04 5.18 -15.92
C LEU A 72 -5.05 5.27 -17.45
N PRO A 73 -3.99 5.81 -18.08
CA PRO A 73 -3.87 5.79 -19.53
C PRO A 73 -3.93 4.35 -20.06
N PRO A 74 -4.63 4.09 -21.20
CA PRO A 74 -4.75 2.73 -21.75
C PRO A 74 -3.40 2.05 -22.01
N GLU A 75 -2.39 2.82 -22.40
CA GLU A 75 -1.01 2.34 -22.59
C GLU A 75 -0.37 1.81 -21.29
N VAL A 76 -0.65 2.46 -20.16
CA VAL A 76 -0.17 2.07 -18.84
C VAL A 76 -0.89 0.81 -18.37
N THR A 77 -2.21 0.75 -18.53
CA THR A 77 -3.01 -0.44 -18.22
C THR A 77 -2.54 -1.65 -19.04
N LEU A 78 -2.30 -1.47 -20.34
CA LEU A 78 -1.78 -2.52 -21.22
C LEU A 78 -0.37 -2.96 -20.78
N ALA A 79 0.51 -2.01 -20.46
CA ALA A 79 1.86 -2.30 -19.98
C ALA A 79 1.83 -3.11 -18.68
N LEU A 80 1.06 -2.68 -17.68
CA LEU A 80 0.89 -3.39 -16.41
C LEU A 80 0.36 -4.81 -16.64
N LYS A 81 -0.64 -4.96 -17.52
CA LYS A 81 -1.23 -6.26 -17.86
C LYS A 81 -0.24 -7.19 -18.58
N SER A 82 0.58 -6.67 -19.50
CA SER A 82 1.58 -7.45 -20.22
C SER A 82 2.73 -7.88 -19.31
N LEU A 83 3.21 -6.96 -18.47
CA LEU A 83 4.25 -7.23 -17.48
C LEU A 83 3.81 -8.29 -16.47
N TRP A 84 2.59 -8.18 -15.93
CA TRP A 84 2.08 -9.15 -14.96
C TRP A 84 1.89 -10.57 -15.52
N LYS A 85 1.87 -10.73 -16.85
CA LYS A 85 1.80 -12.04 -17.51
C LYS A 85 3.18 -12.60 -17.87
N ASP A 86 4.26 -11.85 -17.66
CA ASP A 86 5.62 -12.31 -17.97
C ASP A 86 6.09 -13.33 -16.93
N GLU A 87 6.45 -14.53 -17.39
CA GLU A 87 6.86 -15.63 -16.50
C GLU A 87 8.07 -15.26 -15.64
N ASN A 88 9.04 -14.52 -16.20
CA ASN A 88 10.23 -14.14 -15.46
C ASN A 88 9.92 -13.05 -14.44
N LEU A 89 9.01 -12.13 -14.74
CA LEU A 89 8.52 -11.16 -13.76
C LEU A 89 7.79 -11.83 -12.60
N LEU A 90 6.93 -12.81 -12.89
CA LEU A 90 6.26 -13.60 -11.86
C LEU A 90 7.25 -14.36 -10.97
N SER A 91 8.35 -14.88 -11.55
CA SER A 91 9.42 -15.53 -10.77
C SER A 91 10.11 -14.57 -9.79
N VAL A 92 10.22 -13.29 -10.12
CA VAL A 92 10.76 -12.25 -9.23
C VAL A 92 9.72 -11.85 -8.19
N PHE A 93 8.44 -11.76 -8.55
CA PHE A 93 7.35 -11.55 -7.61
C PHE A 93 7.27 -12.64 -6.53
N ASP A 94 7.50 -13.91 -6.87
CA ASP A 94 7.54 -15.01 -5.89
C ASP A 94 8.68 -14.85 -4.86
N ARG A 95 9.69 -14.06 -5.21
CA ARG A 95 10.81 -13.66 -4.34
C ARG A 95 10.60 -12.29 -3.70
N SER A 96 9.36 -11.79 -3.66
CA SER A 96 9.00 -10.48 -3.09
C SER A 96 9.40 -10.29 -1.62
N ARG A 97 9.71 -11.35 -0.88
CA ARG A 97 10.31 -11.26 0.47
C ARG A 97 11.73 -10.69 0.49
N GLU A 98 12.44 -10.73 -0.63
CA GLU A 98 13.82 -10.24 -0.76
C GLU A 98 13.91 -8.73 -0.96
N TYR A 99 12.76 -8.06 -1.17
CA TYR A 99 12.69 -6.62 -1.41
C TYR A 99 11.38 -6.03 -0.85
N GLN A 100 11.24 -4.70 -0.86
CA GLN A 100 10.12 -4.02 -0.20
C GLN A 100 8.89 -3.89 -1.10
N LEU A 101 8.16 -4.99 -1.29
CA LEU A 101 6.90 -4.98 -2.05
C LEU A 101 5.68 -4.89 -1.12
N ASN A 102 4.64 -4.17 -1.56
CA ASN A 102 3.37 -4.13 -0.84
C ASN A 102 2.58 -5.43 -1.04
N ASP A 103 2.08 -6.04 0.04
CA ASP A 103 1.22 -7.23 0.02
C ASP A 103 -0.02 -7.10 -0.88
N SER A 104 -0.49 -5.87 -1.11
CA SER A 104 -1.64 -5.59 -1.98
C SER A 104 -1.30 -5.57 -3.48
N ALA A 105 -0.02 -5.67 -3.86
CA ALA A 105 0.43 -5.62 -5.25
C ALA A 105 -0.29 -6.66 -6.14
N LYS A 106 -0.30 -7.92 -5.70
CA LYS A 106 -0.97 -9.02 -6.41
C LYS A 106 -2.45 -8.73 -6.67
N TYR A 107 -3.15 -8.23 -5.65
CA TYR A 107 -4.58 -7.91 -5.76
C TYR A 107 -4.86 -6.86 -6.84
N TYR A 108 -4.01 -5.82 -6.90
CA TYR A 108 -4.15 -4.77 -7.91
C TYR A 108 -3.82 -5.27 -9.31
N PHE A 109 -2.75 -6.04 -9.48
CA PHE A 109 -2.39 -6.57 -10.79
C PHE A 109 -3.40 -7.59 -11.32
N ASP A 110 -3.92 -8.47 -10.46
CA ASP A 110 -5.00 -9.40 -10.84
C ASP A 110 -6.30 -8.67 -11.21
N SER A 111 -6.49 -7.45 -10.69
CA SER A 111 -7.65 -6.60 -10.97
C SER A 111 -7.37 -5.51 -12.01
N ILE A 112 -6.25 -5.55 -12.74
CA ILE A 112 -5.80 -4.43 -13.58
C ILE A 112 -6.79 -4.07 -14.68
N ASP A 113 -7.52 -5.04 -15.21
CA ASP A 113 -8.57 -4.82 -16.21
C ASP A 113 -9.72 -3.97 -15.66
N ARG A 114 -10.09 -4.16 -14.39
CA ARG A 114 -11.11 -3.34 -13.71
C ARG A 114 -10.56 -1.96 -13.36
N ILE A 115 -9.34 -1.90 -12.82
CA ILE A 115 -8.71 -0.66 -12.33
C ILE A 115 -8.38 0.28 -13.50
N GLY A 116 -8.00 -0.28 -14.65
CA GLY A 116 -7.67 0.47 -15.86
C GLY A 116 -8.88 0.83 -16.73
N ASP A 117 -10.11 0.50 -16.32
CA ASP A 117 -11.33 0.92 -17.03
C ASP A 117 -11.55 2.43 -16.88
N ILE A 118 -11.98 3.09 -17.96
CA ILE A 118 -12.22 4.55 -17.96
C ILE A 118 -13.31 4.98 -16.96
N ASN A 119 -14.26 4.10 -16.66
CA ASN A 119 -15.34 4.31 -15.72
C ASN A 119 -15.07 3.65 -14.36
N TYR A 120 -13.82 3.25 -14.09
CA TYR A 120 -13.44 2.64 -12.82
C TYR A 120 -13.88 3.52 -11.64
N ILE A 121 -14.50 2.91 -10.64
CA ILE A 121 -14.77 3.49 -9.33
C ILE A 121 -14.24 2.47 -8.30
N PRO A 122 -13.37 2.90 -7.36
CA PRO A 122 -12.84 2.01 -6.34
C PRO A 122 -13.92 1.26 -5.56
N THR A 123 -13.71 -0.04 -5.39
CA THR A 123 -14.51 -0.86 -4.48
C THR A 123 -14.04 -0.66 -3.04
N ASP A 124 -14.86 -1.05 -2.06
CA ASP A 124 -14.43 -1.03 -0.66
C ASP A 124 -13.14 -1.85 -0.45
N GLN A 125 -12.99 -2.94 -1.20
CA GLN A 125 -11.80 -3.78 -1.14
C GLN A 125 -10.55 -3.08 -1.69
N ASP A 126 -10.69 -2.28 -2.76
CA ASP A 126 -9.61 -1.46 -3.30
C ASP A 126 -9.17 -0.39 -2.29
N VAL A 127 -10.14 0.27 -1.65
CA VAL A 127 -9.92 1.30 -0.63
C VAL A 127 -9.27 0.72 0.63
N LEU A 128 -9.73 -0.44 1.10
CA LEU A 128 -9.18 -1.11 2.27
C LEU A 128 -7.73 -1.54 2.08
N ARG A 129 -7.36 -1.95 0.86
CA ARG A 129 -6.01 -2.38 0.48
C ARG A 129 -5.08 -1.22 0.11
N SER A 130 -5.62 -0.02 -0.13
CA SER A 130 -4.79 1.12 -0.49
C SER A 130 -3.92 1.55 0.68
N ARG A 131 -2.63 1.73 0.39
CA ARG A 131 -1.61 2.17 1.33
C ARG A 131 -1.44 3.67 1.19
N VAL A 132 -1.88 4.36 2.24
CA VAL A 132 -1.60 5.78 2.48
C VAL A 132 -0.63 5.82 3.65
N LYS A 133 0.49 6.52 3.48
CA LYS A 133 1.42 6.74 4.57
C LYS A 133 0.77 7.71 5.55
N THR A 134 0.40 7.24 6.74
CA THR A 134 -0.09 8.13 7.81
C THR A 134 1.04 9.05 8.22
N THR A 135 0.82 10.35 8.06
CA THR A 135 1.70 11.42 8.56
C THR A 135 0.94 12.22 9.61
N GLY A 136 1.61 12.50 10.72
CA GLY A 136 1.00 13.20 11.85
C GLY A 136 0.07 12.30 12.66
N ILE A 137 -0.95 12.94 13.23
CA ILE A 137 -1.94 12.34 14.12
C ILE A 137 -3.30 12.64 13.51
N THR A 138 -4.10 11.60 13.25
CA THR A 138 -5.46 11.74 12.74
C THR A 138 -6.44 11.28 13.80
N GLU A 139 -7.40 12.12 14.14
CA GLU A 139 -8.50 11.80 15.07
C GLU A 139 -9.73 11.38 14.26
N THR A 140 -10.31 10.24 14.61
CA THR A 140 -11.58 9.76 14.05
C THR A 140 -12.54 9.46 15.19
N THR A 141 -13.74 10.02 15.13
CA THR A 141 -14.79 9.78 16.11
C THR A 141 -15.83 8.83 15.52
N PHE A 142 -16.22 7.80 16.27
CA PHE A 142 -17.28 6.87 15.89
C PHE A 142 -18.25 6.63 17.04
N VAL A 143 -19.51 6.40 16.71
CA VAL A 143 -20.57 6.11 17.66
C VAL A 143 -20.96 4.63 17.50
N ILE A 144 -20.85 3.84 18.57
CA ILE A 144 -21.23 2.43 18.59
C ILE A 144 -22.22 2.23 19.73
N GLY A 145 -23.49 2.02 19.39
CA GLY A 145 -24.59 2.04 20.36
C GLY A 145 -24.70 3.42 21.00
N ASP A 146 -24.70 3.46 22.34
CA ASP A 146 -24.78 4.72 23.11
C ASP A 146 -23.40 5.31 23.46
N LEU A 147 -22.31 4.70 22.98
CA LEU A 147 -20.94 5.09 23.31
C LEU A 147 -20.27 5.82 22.13
N THR A 148 -19.68 6.98 22.43
CA THR A 148 -18.84 7.74 21.50
C THR A 148 -17.37 7.43 21.76
N TYR A 149 -16.70 6.91 20.74
CA TYR A 149 -15.28 6.60 20.77
C TYR A 149 -14.50 7.62 19.95
N ARG A 150 -13.35 8.02 20.47
CA ARG A 150 -12.37 8.85 19.75
C ARG A 150 -11.10 8.03 19.58
N MET A 151 -10.75 7.73 18.34
CA MET A 151 -9.56 6.97 18.01
C MET A 151 -8.55 7.87 17.32
N PHE A 152 -7.31 7.77 17.78
CA PHE A 152 -6.18 8.47 17.21
C PHE A 152 -5.31 7.46 16.45
N ASP A 153 -5.10 7.68 15.15
CA ASP A 153 -4.13 6.94 14.35
C ASP A 153 -2.85 7.77 14.20
N VAL A 154 -1.73 7.11 14.44
CA VAL A 154 -0.41 7.72 14.49
C VAL A 154 0.55 6.97 13.59
N GLY A 155 1.38 7.70 12.86
CA GLY A 155 2.41 7.09 12.02
C GLY A 155 3.38 6.24 12.85
N GLY A 156 3.61 5.00 12.42
CA GLY A 156 4.53 4.05 13.10
C GLY A 156 6.01 4.18 12.71
N GLN A 157 6.32 4.95 11.67
CA GLN A 157 7.69 5.17 11.18
C GLN A 157 8.52 5.94 12.21
N ARG A 158 9.84 5.70 12.26
CA ARG A 158 10.73 6.31 13.28
C ARG A 158 10.62 7.83 13.33
N SER A 159 10.46 8.48 12.16
CA SER A 159 10.27 9.93 12.06
C SER A 159 8.97 10.43 12.72
N GLU A 160 7.94 9.60 12.74
CA GLU A 160 6.60 9.94 13.25
C GLU A 160 6.45 9.63 14.76
N ARG A 161 7.24 8.69 15.30
CA ARG A 161 7.17 8.27 16.72
C ARG A 161 7.35 9.42 17.72
N LYS A 162 8.13 10.43 17.37
CA LYS A 162 8.31 11.63 18.22
C LYS A 162 6.99 12.38 18.48
N LYS A 163 5.98 12.21 17.62
CA LYS A 163 4.68 12.89 17.73
C LYS A 163 3.72 12.15 18.68
N TRP A 164 4.00 10.90 19.03
CA TRP A 164 3.10 10.08 19.85
C TRP A 164 2.82 10.71 21.22
N ILE A 165 3.78 11.45 21.79
CA ILE A 165 3.62 12.13 23.09
C ILE A 165 2.40 13.06 23.10
N HIS A 166 1.98 13.60 21.95
CA HIS A 166 0.84 14.53 21.85
C HIS A 166 -0.53 13.85 21.88
N CYS A 167 -0.62 12.52 21.80
CA CYS A 167 -1.88 11.79 21.81
C CYS A 167 -2.08 10.89 23.04
N PHE A 168 -1.19 10.94 24.05
CA PHE A 168 -1.28 10.10 25.25
C PHE A 168 -2.13 10.69 26.39
N GLU A 169 -2.58 11.95 26.29
CA GLU A 169 -3.44 12.54 27.31
C GLU A 169 -4.86 11.94 27.25
N ASN A 170 -5.35 11.45 28.39
CA ASN A 170 -6.70 10.90 28.57
C ASN A 170 -7.03 9.69 27.67
N VAL A 171 -6.02 8.87 27.32
CA VAL A 171 -6.23 7.62 26.59
C VAL A 171 -6.79 6.54 27.51
N THR A 172 -7.92 5.94 27.12
CA THR A 172 -8.55 4.84 27.87
C THR A 172 -7.90 3.49 27.57
N ALA A 173 -7.49 3.26 26.32
CA ALA A 173 -6.89 2.01 25.87
C ALA A 173 -5.94 2.25 24.69
N ILE A 174 -4.91 1.40 24.58
CA ILE A 174 -3.94 1.41 23.48
C ILE A 174 -4.11 0.12 22.69
N ILE A 175 -4.26 0.23 21.37
CA ILE A 175 -4.28 -0.90 20.45
C ILE A 175 -2.93 -0.94 19.73
N PHE A 176 -2.08 -1.89 20.11
CA PHE A 176 -0.78 -2.09 19.47
C PHE A 176 -0.89 -3.10 18.32
N LEU A 177 -0.41 -2.72 17.13
CA LEU A 177 -0.52 -3.54 15.92
C LEU A 177 0.82 -4.09 15.51
N VAL A 178 0.84 -5.39 15.20
CA VAL A 178 2.03 -6.12 14.76
C VAL A 178 1.73 -6.80 13.43
N ALA A 179 2.54 -6.51 12.40
CA ALA A 179 2.47 -7.20 11.13
C ALA A 179 3.15 -8.58 11.25
N ILE A 180 2.35 -9.62 11.44
CA ILE A 180 2.84 -11.00 11.63
C ILE A 180 3.51 -11.53 10.34
N SER A 181 3.05 -11.07 9.17
CA SER A 181 3.57 -11.46 7.85
C SER A 181 4.97 -10.93 7.56
N GLU A 182 5.48 -9.96 8.32
CA GLU A 182 6.76 -9.30 8.07
C GLU A 182 7.91 -9.92 8.89
N TYR A 183 7.77 -11.15 9.38
CA TYR A 183 8.76 -11.79 10.25
C TYR A 183 10.12 -12.03 9.57
N ASP A 184 10.12 -12.17 8.25
CA ASP A 184 11.30 -12.37 7.39
C ASP A 184 11.65 -11.12 6.57
N GLN A 185 10.97 -10.00 6.79
CA GLN A 185 11.21 -8.73 6.09
C GLN A 185 12.09 -7.78 6.90
N VAL A 186 12.91 -7.00 6.20
CA VAL A 186 13.73 -5.92 6.78
C VAL A 186 12.95 -4.61 6.84
N LEU A 187 13.41 -3.67 7.68
CA LEU A 187 12.80 -2.35 7.77
C LEU A 187 13.07 -1.54 6.50
N ILE A 188 12.04 -0.83 6.04
CA ILE A 188 12.19 0.19 4.98
C ILE A 188 13.21 1.27 5.36
N GLU A 189 13.31 1.58 6.67
CA GLU A 189 14.23 2.60 7.19
C GLU A 189 15.65 2.06 7.46
N ASP A 190 15.83 0.74 7.47
CA ASP A 190 17.10 0.08 7.80
C ASP A 190 17.13 -1.38 7.29
N GLU A 191 17.73 -1.59 6.12
CA GLU A 191 17.80 -2.89 5.45
C GLU A 191 18.64 -3.93 6.24
N THR A 192 19.34 -3.52 7.30
CA THR A 192 20.13 -4.43 8.13
C THR A 192 19.34 -5.04 9.29
N VAL A 193 18.09 -4.60 9.50
CA VAL A 193 17.30 -5.01 10.66
C VAL A 193 15.94 -5.56 10.26
N VAL A 194 15.66 -6.79 10.71
CA VAL A 194 14.38 -7.48 10.53
C VAL A 194 13.28 -6.79 11.34
N ASN A 195 12.09 -6.59 10.75
CA ASN A 195 10.95 -5.86 11.34
C ASN A 195 10.60 -6.35 12.75
N MET A 196 10.50 -7.67 12.94
CA MET A 196 10.16 -8.27 14.23
C MET A 196 11.28 -8.14 15.29
N HIS A 197 12.55 -8.01 14.87
CA HIS A 197 13.67 -7.84 15.80
C HIS A 197 13.72 -6.43 16.41
N MET A 198 13.23 -5.41 15.68
CA MET A 198 13.10 -4.05 16.23
C MET A 198 11.98 -3.92 17.26
N GLN A 199 10.84 -4.57 17.04
CA GLN A 199 9.74 -4.57 18.02
C GLN A 199 10.17 -5.08 19.40
N LYS A 200 11.06 -6.09 19.45
CA LYS A 200 11.63 -6.58 20.72
C LYS A 200 12.62 -5.63 21.40
N ARG A 201 13.31 -4.77 20.64
CA ARG A 201 14.30 -3.82 21.20
C ARG A 201 13.65 -2.58 21.79
N ASP A 202 12.52 -2.15 21.25
CA ASP A 202 11.78 -0.98 21.74
C ASP A 202 10.99 -1.29 23.04
N ASP A 203 10.66 -2.56 23.32
CA ASP A 203 9.99 -3.00 24.56
C ASP A 203 10.89 -3.01 25.81
N HIS A 204 12.21 -2.78 25.68
CA HIS A 204 13.19 -2.88 26.78
C HIS A 204 13.95 -1.56 27.03
N ARG A 205 13.41 -0.42 26.59
CA ARG A 205 13.96 0.91 26.87
C ARG A 205 12.96 1.85 27.50
#